data_AF-A0A4R7YNS7-F1
#
_entry.id   AF-A0A4R7YNS7-F1
#
_cell.length_a   1.000
_cell.length_b   1.000
_cell.length_c   1.000
_cell.angle_alpha   90.00
_cell.angle_beta   90.00
_cell.angle_gamma   90.00
#
_symmetry.space_group_name_H-M   'P 1'
#
loop_
_entity.id
_entity.type
_entity.pdbx_description
1 polymer ?
#
loop_
_entity_poly.entity_id
_entity_poly.type
_entity_poly.pdbx_seq_one_letter_code
_entity_poly.pdbx_strand_id
1 'polypeptide(L)'
;MQRKLIEIESELVLSTKTKFQDKFNFYMAKIYGGNYTPIKPQGSIGDRKVDGLLNKEKIFFQVYAPERVNTRKTNNKIDEDFNGFMTHVNQV
;
A
#
# COMPACT_ATOMS: atom_id res chain seq x y z
N MET A 1 21.03 -16.36 4.80
CA MET A 1 20.00 -15.38 5.18
C MET A 1 20.26 -13.99 4.60
N GLN A 2 21.44 -13.39 4.77
CA GLN A 2 21.75 -12.03 4.27
C GLN A 2 21.50 -11.80 2.77
N ARG A 3 21.89 -12.73 1.89
CA ARG A 3 21.64 -12.60 0.43
C ARG A 3 20.16 -12.42 0.09
N LYS A 4 19.27 -13.15 0.78
CA LYS A 4 17.83 -13.14 0.50
C LYS A 4 17.17 -11.82 0.92
N LEU A 5 17.69 -11.18 1.98
CA LEU A 5 17.24 -9.84 2.40
C LEU A 5 17.67 -8.77 1.40
N ILE A 6 18.94 -8.78 0.97
CA ILE A 6 19.47 -7.84 -0.02
C ILE A 6 18.71 -7.94 -1.36
N GLU A 7 18.35 -9.15 -1.75
CA GLU A 7 17.61 -9.42 -2.98
C GLU A 7 16.19 -8.84 -2.91
N ILE A 8 15.49 -9.00 -1.78
CA ILE A 8 14.17 -8.40 -1.53
C ILE A 8 14.24 -6.86 -1.56
N GLU A 9 15.23 -6.28 -0.89
CA GLU A 9 15.42 -4.82 -0.87
C GLU A 9 15.66 -4.26 -2.28
N SER A 10 16.57 -4.88 -3.04
CA SER A 10 16.86 -4.49 -4.42
C SER A 10 15.61 -4.58 -5.29
N GLU A 11 14.85 -5.65 -5.11
CA GLU A 11 13.62 -5.92 -5.85
C GLU A 11 12.50 -4.91 -5.57
N LEU A 12 12.39 -4.43 -4.34
CA LEU A 12 11.43 -3.40 -3.94
C LEU A 12 11.87 -2.03 -4.44
N VAL A 13 13.14 -1.66 -4.23
CA VAL A 13 13.72 -0.37 -4.64
C VAL A 13 13.58 -0.14 -6.16
N LEU A 14 13.73 -1.20 -6.96
CA LEU A 14 13.61 -1.11 -8.42
C LEU A 14 12.16 -1.18 -8.94
N SER A 15 11.20 -1.44 -8.06
CA SER A 15 9.79 -1.54 -8.46
C SER A 15 9.06 -0.22 -8.25
N THR A 16 8.19 0.12 -9.20
CA THR A 16 7.40 1.37 -9.16
C THR A 16 5.95 1.05 -9.47
N LYS A 17 5.07 1.99 -9.13
CA LYS A 17 3.62 1.95 -9.39
C LYS A 17 3.03 0.61 -8.95
N THR A 18 2.24 -0.02 -9.81
CA THR A 18 1.56 -1.31 -9.59
C THR A 18 2.54 -2.42 -9.22
N LYS A 19 3.74 -2.46 -9.82
CA LYS A 19 4.72 -3.52 -9.53
C LYS A 19 5.20 -3.48 -8.08
N PHE A 20 5.36 -2.27 -7.52
CA PHE A 20 5.72 -2.11 -6.12
C PHE A 20 4.56 -2.57 -5.21
N GLN A 21 3.34 -2.16 -5.53
CA GLN A 21 2.14 -2.56 -4.79
C GLN A 21 1.94 -4.09 -4.80
N ASP A 22 2.13 -4.73 -5.94
CA ASP A 22 2.03 -6.19 -6.06
C ASP A 22 3.06 -6.91 -5.18
N LYS A 23 4.30 -6.43 -5.15
CA LYS A 23 5.34 -6.97 -4.28
C LYS A 23 5.06 -6.73 -2.81
N PHE A 24 4.62 -5.53 -2.45
CA PHE A 24 4.20 -5.21 -1.08
C PHE A 24 3.10 -6.17 -0.62
N ASN A 25 2.04 -6.34 -1.43
CA ASN A 25 0.96 -7.27 -1.17
C ASN A 25 1.44 -8.72 -1.02
N PHE A 26 2.36 -9.16 -1.89
CA PHE A 26 2.95 -10.50 -1.81
C PHE A 26 3.66 -10.73 -0.48
N TYR A 27 4.54 -9.82 -0.05
CA TYR A 27 5.28 -9.98 1.20
C TYR A 27 4.38 -9.87 2.42
N MET A 28 3.44 -8.91 2.44
CA MET A 28 2.50 -8.75 3.54
C MET A 28 1.63 -10.02 3.72
N ALA A 29 1.13 -10.60 2.63
CA ALA A 29 0.41 -11.86 2.67
C ALA A 29 1.28 -13.04 3.15
N LYS A 30 2.57 -13.07 2.81
CA LYS A 30 3.50 -14.12 3.27
C LYS A 30 3.83 -14.00 4.76
N ILE A 31 3.97 -12.78 5.28
CA ILE A 31 4.36 -12.52 6.67
C ILE A 31 3.15 -12.66 7.60
N TYR A 32 2.00 -12.09 7.23
CA TYR A 32 0.83 -11.97 8.10
C TYR A 32 -0.29 -12.95 7.77
N GLY A 33 -0.18 -13.71 6.67
CA GLY A 33 -1.19 -14.69 6.25
C GLY A 33 -2.58 -14.08 6.14
N GLY A 34 -3.59 -14.77 6.69
CA GLY A 34 -4.98 -14.30 6.69
C GLY A 34 -5.24 -13.04 7.53
N ASN A 35 -4.26 -12.54 8.29
CA ASN A 35 -4.41 -11.26 8.99
C ASN A 35 -4.24 -10.06 8.04
N TYR A 36 -3.59 -10.24 6.89
CA TYR A 36 -3.47 -9.20 5.88
C TYR A 36 -4.48 -9.40 4.75
N THR A 37 -5.14 -8.31 4.35
CA THR A 37 -6.07 -8.29 3.23
C THR A 37 -5.63 -7.20 2.25
N PRO A 38 -5.15 -7.55 1.04
CA PRO A 38 -4.94 -6.57 -0.01
C PRO A 38 -6.30 -6.02 -0.47
N ILE A 39 -6.41 -4.70 -0.56
CA ILE A 39 -7.60 -4.02 -1.07
C ILE A 39 -7.35 -3.68 -2.52
N LYS A 40 -8.26 -4.13 -3.40
CA LYS A 40 -8.24 -3.82 -4.82
C LYS A 40 -9.50 -3.05 -5.17
N PRO A 41 -9.43 -2.05 -6.05
CA PRO A 41 -10.63 -1.36 -6.50
C PRO A 41 -11.59 -2.36 -7.16
N GLN A 42 -12.83 -2.43 -6.67
CA GLN A 42 -13.89 -3.24 -7.27
C GLN A 42 -15.03 -2.35 -7.76
N GLY A 43 -15.14 -2.22 -9.09
CA GLY A 43 -16.21 -1.47 -9.73
C GLY A 43 -16.30 -0.01 -9.27
N SER A 44 -17.52 0.49 -9.09
CA SER A 44 -17.78 1.88 -8.68
C SER A 44 -17.48 2.19 -7.21
N ILE A 45 -17.21 1.17 -6.38
CA ILE A 45 -16.92 1.33 -4.95
C ILE A 45 -15.49 1.87 -4.74
N GLY A 46 -14.60 1.68 -5.71
CA GLY A 46 -13.20 2.08 -5.62
C GLY A 46 -12.41 1.30 -4.56
N ASP A 47 -11.24 1.81 -4.19
CA ASP A 47 -10.35 1.27 -3.16
C ASP A 47 -10.47 2.00 -1.81
N ARG A 48 -11.35 3.01 -1.72
CA ARG A 48 -11.51 3.90 -0.56
C ARG A 48 -10.19 4.53 -0.08
N LYS A 49 -9.23 4.73 -1.00
CA LYS A 49 -7.88 5.24 -0.70
C LYS A 49 -7.09 4.35 0.27
N VAL A 50 -7.25 3.04 0.14
CA VAL A 50 -6.48 2.04 0.89
C VAL A 50 -6.10 0.89 -0.04
N ASP A 51 -4.83 0.49 -0.02
CA ASP A 51 -4.30 -0.65 -0.78
C ASP A 51 -4.19 -1.94 0.04
N GLY A 52 -4.20 -1.86 1.38
CA GLY A 52 -4.12 -3.03 2.25
C GLY A 52 -4.59 -2.78 3.68
N LEU A 53 -5.03 -3.84 4.35
CA LEU A 53 -5.51 -3.83 5.74
C LEU A 53 -4.89 -4.97 6.53
N LEU A 54 -4.35 -4.66 7.70
CA LEU A 54 -4.02 -5.64 8.74
C LEU A 54 -5.16 -5.70 9.76
N ASN A 55 -5.91 -6.79 9.73
CA ASN A 55 -7.26 -6.89 10.28
C ASN A 55 -7.33 -6.83 11.81
N LYS A 56 -6.39 -7.48 12.51
CA LYS A 56 -6.35 -7.53 13.98
C LYS A 56 -5.96 -6.18 14.58
N GLU A 57 -4.96 -5.53 14.00
CA GLU A 57 -4.37 -4.29 14.48
C GLU A 57 -5.09 -3.05 13.93
N LYS A 58 -6.01 -3.22 12.97
CA LYS A 58 -6.72 -2.12 12.29
C LYS A 58 -5.76 -1.12 11.64
N ILE A 59 -4.68 -1.64 11.04
CA ILE A 59 -3.70 -0.83 10.33
C ILE A 59 -4.04 -0.83 8.84
N PHE A 60 -4.25 0.36 8.29
CA PHE A 60 -4.54 0.59 6.88
C PHE A 60 -3.29 1.09 6.17
N PHE A 61 -3.02 0.58 4.97
CA PHE A 61 -1.86 0.91 4.16
C PHE A 61 -2.31 1.57 2.86
N GLN A 62 -1.72 2.73 2.55
CA GLN A 62 -1.69 3.28 1.21
C GLN A 62 -0.26 3.13 0.68
N VAL A 63 -0.11 2.54 -0.50
CA VAL A 63 1.18 2.20 -1.09
C VAL A 63 1.46 3.13 -2.27
N TYR A 64 2.51 3.95 -2.16
CA TYR A 64 2.87 4.93 -3.18
C TYR A 64 4.36 4.82 -3.56
N ALA A 65 4.62 4.46 -4.82
CA ALA A 65 5.97 4.33 -5.36
C ALA A 65 6.05 4.92 -6.78
N PRO A 66 6.15 6.25 -6.95
CA PRO A 66 6.24 6.86 -8.26
C PRO A 66 7.60 6.54 -8.91
N GLU A 67 7.66 6.51 -10.24
CA GLU A 67 8.93 6.32 -10.98
C GLU A 67 9.95 7.44 -10.72
N ARG A 68 9.45 8.64 -10.45
CA ARG A 68 10.26 9.79 -10.05
C ARG A 68 9.63 10.41 -8.83
N VAL A 69 10.38 10.41 -7.74
CA VAL A 69 9.94 11.04 -6.49
C VAL A 69 9.94 12.56 -6.68
N ASN A 70 8.81 13.18 -6.32
CA ASN A 70 8.69 14.62 -6.23
C ASN A 70 8.02 14.94 -4.90
N THR A 71 8.75 15.58 -3.98
CA THR A 71 8.31 15.79 -2.60
C THR A 71 6.94 16.47 -2.50
N ARG A 72 6.70 17.51 -3.31
CA ARG A 72 5.41 18.21 -3.31
C ARG A 72 4.26 17.29 -3.75
N LYS A 73 4.45 16.54 -4.83
CA LYS A 73 3.45 15.57 -5.31
C LYS A 73 3.23 14.44 -4.29
N THR A 74 4.29 13.95 -3.68
CA THR A 74 4.23 12.92 -2.64
C THR A 74 3.44 13.41 -1.43
N ASN A 75 3.74 14.61 -0.91
CA ASN A 75 3.03 15.18 0.22
C ASN A 75 1.54 15.37 -0.09
N ASN A 76 1.23 15.97 -1.25
CA ASN A 76 -0.16 16.13 -1.68
C ASN A 76 -0.88 14.78 -1.79
N LYS A 77 -0.19 13.73 -2.24
CA LYS A 77 -0.77 12.39 -2.39
C LYS A 77 -1.06 11.75 -1.03
N ILE A 78 -0.14 11.91 -0.07
CA ILE A 78 -0.33 11.48 1.33
C ILE A 78 -1.58 12.16 1.91
N ASP A 79 -1.67 13.49 1.78
CA ASP A 79 -2.81 14.25 2.30
C ASP A 79 -4.13 13.87 1.61
N GLU A 80 -4.12 13.74 0.28
CA GLU A 80 -5.31 13.36 -0.50
C GLU A 80 -5.84 11.98 -0.10
N ASP A 81 -4.97 10.98 -0.04
CA ASP A 81 -5.38 9.61 0.25
C ASP A 81 -5.80 9.46 1.72
N PHE A 82 -5.09 10.10 2.66
CA PHE A 82 -5.47 10.09 4.07
C PHE A 82 -6.84 10.76 4.30
N ASN A 83 -7.04 11.97 3.78
CA ASN A 83 -8.32 12.68 3.95
C ASN A 83 -9.47 11.97 3.22
N GLY A 84 -9.19 11.38 2.04
CA GLY A 84 -10.15 10.56 1.32
C GLY A 84 -10.57 9.33 2.13
N PHE A 85 -9.61 8.63 2.75
CA PHE A 85 -9.91 7.52 3.66
C PHE A 85 -10.75 7.97 4.87
N MET A 86 -10.37 9.06 5.53
CA MET A 86 -11.10 9.59 6.70
C MET A 86 -12.54 9.97 6.37
N THR A 87 -12.81 10.44 5.15
CA THR A 87 -14.18 10.74 4.70
C THR A 87 -15.05 9.48 4.70
N HIS A 88 -14.50 8.32 4.33
CA HIS A 88 -15.25 7.05 4.37
C HIS A 88 -15.41 6.48 5.77
N VAL A 89 -14.44 6.70 6.66
CA VAL A 89 -14.49 6.23 8.05
C VAL A 89 -15.51 7.03 8.86
N ASN A 90 -15.57 8.36 8.68
CA ASN A 90 -16.45 9.26 9.43
C ASN A 90 -17.91 9.27 8.95
N GLN A 91 -18.24 8.48 7.92
CA GLN A 91 -19.62 8.31 7.41
C GLN A 91 -20.35 7.12 8.06
N VAL A 92 -19.74 6.47 9.05
CA VAL A 92 -20.26 5.32 9.80
C VAL A 92 -20.47 5.72 11.25
#